data_AF-A0A1Z3N4C9-F1
#
_entry.id   AF-A0A1Z3N4C9-F1
#
_cell.length_a   1.000
_cell.length_b   1.000
_cell.length_c   1.000
_cell.angle_alpha   90.00
_cell.angle_beta   90.00
_cell.angle_gamma   90.00
#
_symmetry.space_group_name_H-M   'P 1'
#
loop_
_entity.id
_entity.type
_entity.pdbx_description
1 polymer ?
#
loop_
_entity_poly.entity_id
_entity_poly.type
_entity_poly.pdbx_seq_one_letter_code
_entity_poly.pdbx_strand_id
1 'polypeptide(L)'
;MLAEKRAEHIAFLLASDGGEVAFVEDKGTVYFARFPAGAVAPSSAVVKLLQGLFDRFVDHSFFILRQRIYTTAALTEMCRGMVKVVAKRITENLKPSDQGENPGWQFVEIGDTTQIVSAVSHLNQENQKSVHEIASWFRGQAAQSPEQQLELASGLARLVPRGDVLHDYDRDIAAFLVNPEGELLSYGVNSNSKNKTLHAEVNLVQRLYRETGKKIPAGAVLYSTHKPCKMCAGMIYHWCENPAQLKVYYSVEEKGGLSRQTVLDRHGLNHHLRKWLPEHR
;
A
#
# COMPACT_ATOMS: atom_id res chain seq x y z
N MET A 1 31.95 6.24 13.31
CA MET A 1 31.67 5.04 12.50
C MET A 1 31.20 5.42 11.09
N LEU A 2 31.57 4.66 10.04
CA LEU A 2 31.00 4.84 8.70
C LEU A 2 29.50 4.53 8.73
N ALA A 3 28.70 5.24 7.91
CA ALA A 3 27.24 5.12 7.91
C ALA A 3 26.76 3.67 7.65
N GLU A 4 27.47 2.92 6.81
CA GLU A 4 27.15 1.52 6.49
C GLU A 4 27.41 0.59 7.68
N LYS A 5 28.62 0.59 8.26
CA LYS A 5 28.94 -0.17 9.48
C LYS A 5 27.97 0.14 10.61
N ARG A 6 27.57 1.40 10.73
CA ARG A 6 26.56 1.84 11.70
C ARG A 6 25.21 1.20 11.45
N ALA A 7 24.75 1.17 10.20
CA ALA A 7 23.51 0.50 9.85
C ALA A 7 23.61 -1.01 10.12
N GLU A 8 24.71 -1.67 9.74
CA GLU A 8 24.95 -3.10 10.02
C GLU A 8 24.89 -3.40 11.52
N HIS A 9 25.44 -2.51 12.36
CA HIS A 9 25.37 -2.65 13.81
C HIS A 9 23.95 -2.46 14.35
N ILE A 10 23.23 -1.44 13.88
CA ILE A 10 21.82 -1.26 14.25
C ILE A 10 21.00 -2.49 13.83
N ALA A 11 21.24 -3.02 12.64
CA ALA A 11 20.58 -4.24 12.17
C ALA A 11 20.90 -5.44 13.06
N PHE A 12 22.15 -5.56 13.55
CA PHE A 12 22.55 -6.58 14.52
C PHE A 12 21.80 -6.44 15.84
N LEU A 13 21.73 -5.23 16.40
CA LEU A 13 20.99 -4.96 17.64
C LEU A 13 19.48 -5.22 17.51
N LEU A 14 18.94 -5.01 16.30
CA LEU A 14 17.53 -5.22 16.00
C LEU A 14 17.20 -6.64 15.52
N ALA A 15 18.20 -7.45 15.16
CA ALA A 15 17.96 -8.78 14.66
C ALA A 15 17.35 -9.65 15.76
N SER A 16 16.18 -10.23 15.48
CA SER A 16 15.50 -11.17 16.36
C SER A 16 15.05 -12.39 15.55
N ASP A 17 15.22 -13.60 16.09
CA ASP A 17 14.64 -14.89 15.66
C ASP A 17 14.32 -15.06 14.15
N GLY A 18 15.26 -14.64 13.28
CA GLY A 18 15.22 -14.88 11.84
C GLY A 18 14.27 -14.02 11.00
N GLY A 19 13.59 -13.02 11.57
CA GLY A 19 12.66 -12.13 10.84
C GLY A 19 13.34 -11.03 10.01
N GLU A 20 12.55 -10.37 9.16
CA GLU A 20 12.98 -9.16 8.47
C GLU A 20 12.91 -7.95 9.42
N VAL A 21 13.86 -7.03 9.26
CA VAL A 21 13.84 -5.73 9.95
C VAL A 21 13.96 -4.62 8.92
N ALA A 22 13.20 -3.55 9.12
CA ALA A 22 13.43 -2.29 8.45
C ALA A 22 13.52 -1.18 9.49
N PHE A 23 14.43 -0.24 9.30
CA PHE A 23 14.60 0.88 10.22
C PHE A 23 15.05 2.15 9.52
N VAL A 24 14.85 3.26 10.22
CA VAL A 24 15.29 4.59 9.84
C VAL A 24 15.72 5.33 11.10
N GLU A 25 16.78 6.10 10.99
CA GLU A 25 17.29 6.88 12.09
C GLU A 25 17.05 8.37 11.87
N ASP A 26 16.49 9.06 12.86
CA ASP A 26 16.38 10.51 12.90
C ASP A 26 16.73 11.03 14.30
N LYS A 27 17.65 12.00 14.37
CA LYS A 27 18.05 12.70 15.61
C LYS A 27 18.36 11.79 16.81
N GLY A 28 19.11 10.70 16.57
CA GLY A 28 19.50 9.76 17.63
C GLY A 28 18.42 8.73 18.01
N THR A 29 17.24 8.78 17.38
CA THR A 29 16.19 7.77 17.51
C THR A 29 16.22 6.83 16.31
N VAL A 30 16.20 5.52 16.56
CA VAL A 30 16.03 4.47 15.57
C VAL A 30 14.58 3.99 15.61
N TYR A 31 13.82 4.36 14.58
CA TYR A 31 12.48 3.85 14.35
C TYR A 31 12.56 2.57 13.53
N PHE A 32 11.96 1.48 14.00
CA PHE A 32 12.08 0.19 13.32
C PHE A 32 10.78 -0.58 13.30
N ALA A 33 10.63 -1.48 12.34
CA ALA A 33 9.55 -2.46 12.31
C ALA A 33 10.10 -3.84 11.98
N ARG A 34 9.38 -4.87 12.43
CA ARG A 34 9.70 -6.28 12.21
C ARG A 34 8.63 -6.97 11.38
N PHE A 35 9.07 -7.93 10.58
CA PHE A 35 8.19 -8.85 9.88
C PHE A 35 8.64 -10.29 10.14
N PRO A 36 7.79 -11.16 10.71
CA PRO A 36 8.19 -12.49 11.12
C PRO A 36 8.70 -13.34 9.96
N ALA A 37 9.68 -14.21 10.24
CA ALA A 37 10.19 -15.17 9.28
C ALA A 37 9.06 -16.07 8.77
N GLY A 38 8.99 -16.27 7.45
CA GLY A 38 7.98 -17.15 6.82
C GLY A 38 6.55 -16.60 6.83
N ALA A 39 6.29 -15.42 7.40
CA ALA A 39 4.98 -14.78 7.30
C ALA A 39 4.67 -14.41 5.83
N VAL A 40 3.41 -14.58 5.44
CA VAL A 40 2.94 -14.28 4.07
C VAL A 40 1.75 -13.34 4.20
N ALA A 41 1.93 -12.07 3.81
CA ALA A 41 0.93 -11.01 3.86
C ALA A 41 1.21 -9.92 2.82
N PRO A 42 0.24 -9.04 2.50
CA PRO A 42 0.49 -7.83 1.69
C PRO A 42 1.20 -6.75 2.52
N SER A 43 2.33 -7.14 3.11
CA SER A 43 3.10 -6.37 4.07
C SER A 43 4.53 -6.89 4.10
N SER A 44 5.41 -6.14 4.74
CA SER A 44 6.82 -6.46 4.99
C SER A 44 7.31 -5.56 6.11
N ALA A 45 8.55 -5.74 6.57
CA ALA A 45 9.10 -4.84 7.58
C ALA A 45 9.14 -3.38 7.06
N VAL A 46 9.45 -3.20 5.77
CA VAL A 46 9.46 -1.88 5.11
C VAL A 46 8.05 -1.28 5.06
N VAL A 47 7.04 -2.06 4.67
CA VAL A 47 5.66 -1.58 4.63
C VAL A 47 5.17 -1.20 6.03
N LYS A 48 5.39 -2.07 7.03
CA LYS A 48 5.01 -1.78 8.43
C LYS A 48 5.65 -0.51 8.96
N LEU A 49 6.96 -0.32 8.72
CA LEU A 49 7.67 0.89 9.11
C LEU A 49 7.04 2.13 8.49
N LEU A 50 6.83 2.12 7.16
CA LEU A 50 6.30 3.28 6.43
C LEU A 50 4.87 3.60 6.87
N GLN A 51 3.98 2.62 6.89
CA GLN A 51 2.59 2.82 7.30
C GLN A 51 2.50 3.29 8.75
N GLY A 52 3.23 2.66 9.67
CA GLY A 52 3.16 2.98 11.10
C GLY A 52 3.82 4.31 11.46
N LEU A 53 4.84 4.76 10.71
CA LEU A 53 5.40 6.10 10.90
C LEU A 53 4.40 7.20 10.55
N PHE A 54 3.64 7.06 9.45
CA PHE A 54 2.54 7.97 9.17
C PHE A 54 1.43 7.87 10.20
N ASP A 55 1.11 6.64 10.64
CA ASP A 55 0.02 6.42 11.60
C ASP A 55 0.29 7.10 12.95
N ARG A 56 1.52 6.94 13.46
CA ARG A 56 1.95 7.44 14.76
C ARG A 56 2.46 8.88 14.74
N PHE A 57 3.05 9.33 13.62
CA PHE A 57 3.75 10.60 13.53
C PHE A 57 3.30 11.46 12.35
N VAL A 58 2.05 11.34 11.88
CA VAL A 58 1.38 12.10 10.79
C VAL A 58 2.26 13.18 10.13
N ASP A 59 2.36 14.38 10.71
CA ASP A 59 3.12 15.52 10.12
C ASP A 59 4.65 15.37 10.22
N HIS A 60 5.13 14.72 11.28
CA HIS A 60 6.55 14.51 11.52
C HIS A 60 7.15 13.38 10.66
N SER A 61 6.31 12.47 10.18
CA SER A 61 6.70 11.30 9.38
C SER A 61 7.54 11.69 8.16
N PHE A 62 7.22 12.81 7.50
CA PHE A 62 7.98 13.29 6.34
C PHE A 62 9.42 13.69 6.67
N PHE A 63 9.70 14.16 7.88
CA PHE A 63 11.06 14.50 8.30
C PHE A 63 11.88 13.23 8.54
N ILE A 64 11.28 12.25 9.23
CA ILE A 64 11.89 10.94 9.47
C ILE A 64 12.15 10.23 8.13
N LEU A 65 11.17 10.21 7.21
CA LEU A 65 11.25 9.50 5.93
C LEU A 65 12.08 10.19 4.84
N ARG A 66 12.62 11.39 5.12
CA ARG A 66 13.70 11.99 4.30
C ARG A 66 15.05 11.33 4.52
N GLN A 67 15.22 10.66 5.66
CA GLN A 67 16.40 9.88 5.97
C GLN A 67 16.41 8.58 5.16
N ARG A 68 17.56 7.90 5.13
CA ARG A 68 17.70 6.62 4.43
C ARG A 68 17.11 5.51 5.29
N ILE A 69 16.23 4.72 4.69
CA ILE A 69 15.73 3.48 5.28
C ILE A 69 16.74 2.37 5.01
N TYR A 70 16.90 1.47 5.96
CA TYR A 70 17.68 0.26 5.82
C TYR A 70 16.80 -0.95 6.08
N THR A 71 17.05 -2.04 5.39
CA THR A 71 16.38 -3.32 5.66
C THR A 71 17.31 -4.51 5.42
N THR A 72 17.11 -5.55 6.22
CA THR A 72 17.81 -6.84 6.07
C THR A 72 17.28 -7.68 4.91
N ALA A 73 16.06 -7.39 4.43
CA ALA A 73 15.41 -8.12 3.36
C ALA A 73 15.75 -7.56 1.96
N ALA A 74 15.52 -8.38 0.93
CA ALA A 74 15.44 -7.90 -0.44
C ALA A 74 14.11 -7.18 -0.68
N LEU A 75 14.11 -6.13 -1.51
CA LEU A 75 12.91 -5.35 -1.80
C LEU A 75 12.08 -5.99 -2.91
N THR A 76 10.82 -6.25 -2.58
CA THR A 76 9.76 -6.57 -3.53
C THR A 76 9.31 -5.33 -4.30
N GLU A 77 8.55 -5.51 -5.39
CA GLU A 77 7.94 -4.39 -6.13
C GLU A 77 7.02 -3.55 -5.22
N MET A 78 6.33 -4.18 -4.27
CA MET A 78 5.56 -3.49 -3.24
C MET A 78 6.44 -2.56 -2.41
N CYS A 79 7.57 -3.04 -1.88
CA CYS A 79 8.49 -2.22 -1.09
C CYS A 79 9.07 -1.07 -1.91
N ARG A 80 9.53 -1.34 -3.14
CA ARG A 80 10.09 -0.31 -4.04
C ARG A 80 9.05 0.76 -4.39
N GLY A 81 7.82 0.33 -4.69
CA GLY A 81 6.70 1.21 -4.99
C GLY A 81 6.34 2.11 -3.81
N MET A 82 6.18 1.52 -2.62
CA MET A 82 5.87 2.23 -1.37
C MET A 82 6.95 3.29 -1.06
N VAL A 83 8.23 2.88 -1.05
CA VAL A 83 9.36 3.81 -0.82
C VAL A 83 9.36 4.94 -1.84
N LYS A 84 9.10 4.66 -3.12
CA LYS A 84 9.09 5.68 -4.18
C LYS A 84 8.02 6.76 -3.99
N VAL A 85 6.90 6.40 -3.35
CA VAL A 85 5.77 7.31 -3.11
C VAL A 85 5.98 8.12 -1.83
N VAL A 86 6.44 7.50 -0.74
CA VAL A 86 6.40 8.14 0.58
C VAL A 86 7.75 8.36 1.26
N ALA A 87 8.85 7.87 0.69
CA ALA A 87 10.19 8.01 1.24
C ALA A 87 11.21 8.42 0.16
N LYS A 88 12.46 8.70 0.57
CA LYS A 88 13.49 9.19 -0.35
C LYS A 88 14.44 8.10 -0.83
N ARG A 89 14.95 7.30 0.10
CA ARG A 89 16.07 6.37 -0.13
C ARG A 89 15.91 5.13 0.73
N ILE A 90 16.32 4.00 0.18
CA ILE A 90 16.39 2.74 0.91
C ILE A 90 17.66 1.98 0.52
N THR A 91 18.19 1.20 1.46
CA THR A 91 19.24 0.19 1.26
C THR A 91 18.69 -1.16 1.71
N GLU A 92 18.89 -2.18 0.88
CA GLU A 92 18.36 -3.54 1.06
C GLU A 92 19.49 -4.56 1.25
N ASN A 93 19.15 -5.78 1.68
CA ASN A 93 20.11 -6.86 1.93
C ASN A 93 21.23 -6.48 2.92
N LEU A 94 20.91 -5.63 3.90
CA LEU A 94 21.87 -5.25 4.92
C LEU A 94 22.23 -6.48 5.77
N LYS A 95 23.54 -6.75 5.91
CA LYS A 95 24.03 -7.86 6.70
C LYS A 95 24.25 -7.40 8.15
N PRO A 96 23.52 -7.97 9.13
CA PRO A 96 23.75 -7.64 10.53
C PRO A 96 25.18 -8.00 10.94
N SER A 97 25.90 -7.06 11.56
CA SER A 97 27.24 -7.30 12.09
C SER A 97 27.44 -6.53 13.40
N ASP A 98 27.97 -7.20 14.42
CA ASP A 98 28.41 -6.51 15.62
C ASP A 98 29.61 -5.61 15.29
N GLN A 99 29.58 -4.37 15.76
CA GLN A 99 30.66 -3.39 15.62
C GLN A 99 31.15 -2.88 16.99
N GLY A 100 30.66 -3.46 18.10
CA GLY A 100 31.16 -3.24 19.45
C GLY A 100 30.85 -1.88 20.10
N GLU A 101 29.95 -1.07 19.53
CA GLU A 101 29.62 0.27 20.05
C GLU A 101 28.11 0.41 20.33
N ASN A 102 27.73 0.82 21.55
CA ASN A 102 26.34 1.24 21.83
C ASN A 102 26.27 2.75 22.04
N PRO A 103 26.10 3.56 20.98
CA PRO A 103 26.21 5.03 21.06
C PRO A 103 24.96 5.72 21.65
N GLY A 104 24.23 5.05 22.55
CA GLY A 104 23.11 5.65 23.27
C GLY A 104 21.87 5.91 22.40
N TRP A 105 21.62 5.07 21.39
CA TRP A 105 20.42 5.20 20.56
C TRP A 105 19.14 4.92 21.35
N GLN A 106 18.11 5.73 21.09
CA GLN A 106 16.76 5.40 21.49
C GLN A 106 16.12 4.52 20.42
N PHE A 107 15.60 3.37 20.81
CA PHE A 107 14.90 2.46 19.90
C PHE A 107 13.39 2.60 20.06
N VAL A 108 12.69 2.79 18.95
CA VAL A 108 11.23 2.92 18.91
C VAL A 108 10.66 1.94 17.89
N GLU A 109 10.00 0.90 18.37
CA GLU A 109 9.30 -0.03 17.49
C GLU A 109 8.02 0.62 16.92
N ILE A 110 7.78 0.36 15.65
CA ILE A 110 6.67 0.86 14.84
C ILE A 110 5.77 -0.31 14.45
N GLY A 111 4.51 -0.19 14.87
CA GLY A 111 3.47 -1.21 14.67
C GLY A 111 3.46 -2.26 15.78
N ASP A 112 2.34 -2.99 15.85
CA ASP A 112 2.16 -4.12 16.76
C ASP A 112 2.93 -5.34 16.23
N THR A 113 3.68 -6.02 17.10
CA THR A 113 4.43 -7.24 16.76
C THR A 113 3.50 -8.43 16.53
N THR A 114 2.31 -8.43 17.12
CA THR A 114 1.30 -9.48 16.95
C THR A 114 0.57 -9.37 15.62
N GLN A 115 0.64 -8.22 14.95
CA GLN A 115 -0.06 -7.97 13.69
C GLN A 115 0.87 -8.05 12.48
N ILE A 116 0.53 -8.93 11.53
CA ILE A 116 1.31 -9.13 10.30
C ILE A 116 1.12 -7.95 9.32
N VAL A 117 -0.10 -7.44 9.23
CA VAL A 117 -0.44 -6.19 8.51
C VAL A 117 -0.74 -5.13 9.56
N SER A 118 -0.17 -3.93 9.41
CA SER A 118 -0.38 -2.84 10.35
C SER A 118 -1.88 -2.58 10.58
N ALA A 119 -2.33 -2.53 11.84
CA ALA A 119 -3.58 -1.86 12.17
C ALA A 119 -3.44 -0.40 11.78
N VAL A 120 -4.25 0.02 10.83
CA VAL A 120 -4.30 1.40 10.37
C VAL A 120 -5.37 2.10 11.17
N SER A 121 -4.99 3.07 12.00
CA SER A 121 -5.95 3.80 12.85
C SER A 121 -6.72 4.89 12.08
N HIS A 122 -6.21 5.29 10.91
CA HIS A 122 -6.75 6.40 10.10
C HIS A 122 -7.58 5.95 8.88
N LEU A 123 -8.16 4.76 8.87
CA LEU A 123 -9.13 4.40 7.83
C LEU A 123 -10.42 5.21 8.01
N ASN A 124 -10.91 5.82 6.93
CA ASN A 124 -12.20 6.50 6.94
C ASN A 124 -13.39 5.53 7.13
N GLN A 125 -14.57 6.07 7.44
CA GLN A 125 -15.76 5.28 7.77
C GLN A 125 -16.22 4.39 6.61
N GLU A 126 -16.01 4.86 5.38
CA GLU A 126 -16.33 4.12 4.16
C GLU A 126 -15.51 2.83 4.06
N ASN A 127 -14.26 2.85 4.53
CA ASN A 127 -13.40 1.68 4.66
C ASN A 127 -13.74 0.78 5.87
N GLN A 128 -14.72 1.14 6.71
CA GLN A 128 -15.18 0.32 7.83
C GLN A 128 -16.46 -0.48 7.50
N LYS A 129 -17.16 -0.14 6.42
CA LYS A 129 -18.33 -0.89 5.96
C LYS A 129 -17.94 -2.30 5.53
N SER A 130 -18.86 -3.25 5.70
CA SER A 130 -18.62 -4.64 5.30
C SER A 130 -18.65 -4.79 3.77
N VAL A 131 -17.93 -5.78 3.23
CA VAL A 131 -18.02 -6.13 1.80
C VAL A 131 -19.46 -6.51 1.42
N HIS A 132 -20.23 -7.12 2.32
CA HIS A 132 -21.63 -7.48 2.08
C HIS A 132 -22.55 -6.26 1.89
N GLU A 133 -22.33 -5.18 2.66
CA GLU A 133 -23.07 -3.93 2.49
C GLU A 133 -22.81 -3.32 1.11
N ILE A 134 -21.53 -3.24 0.71
CA ILE A 134 -21.16 -2.70 -0.61
C ILE A 134 -21.63 -3.61 -1.75
N ALA A 135 -21.53 -4.93 -1.60
CA ALA A 135 -22.05 -5.89 -2.57
C ALA A 135 -23.57 -5.74 -2.77
N SER A 136 -24.32 -5.46 -1.70
CA SER A 136 -25.77 -5.20 -1.79
C SER A 136 -26.08 -3.94 -2.61
N TRP A 137 -25.27 -2.90 -2.46
CA TRP A 137 -25.37 -1.69 -3.28
C TRP A 137 -25.07 -1.97 -4.76
N PHE A 138 -24.13 -2.88 -5.06
CA PHE A 138 -23.81 -3.29 -6.44
C PHE A 138 -24.90 -4.15 -7.07
N ARG A 139 -25.57 -5.04 -6.32
CA ARG A 139 -26.62 -5.92 -6.86
C ARG A 139 -27.81 -5.18 -7.45
N GLY A 140 -28.11 -3.96 -6.98
CA GLY A 140 -29.11 -3.09 -7.61
C GLY A 140 -28.68 -2.51 -8.96
N GLN A 141 -27.42 -2.72 -9.35
CA GLN A 141 -26.76 -2.13 -10.51
C GLN A 141 -26.01 -3.23 -11.27
N ALA A 142 -26.74 -4.10 -11.98
CA ALA A 142 -26.17 -5.21 -12.74
C ALA A 142 -25.24 -4.72 -13.88
N ALA A 143 -23.99 -4.39 -13.53
CA ALA A 143 -22.97 -3.94 -14.46
C ALA A 143 -22.40 -5.14 -15.22
N GLN A 144 -22.65 -5.19 -16.53
CA GLN A 144 -22.21 -6.26 -17.42
C GLN A 144 -20.93 -5.90 -18.20
N SER A 145 -20.60 -4.60 -18.30
CA SER A 145 -19.38 -4.14 -18.98
C SER A 145 -18.35 -3.53 -18.02
N PRO A 146 -17.05 -3.59 -18.34
CA PRO A 146 -16.01 -2.91 -17.58
C PRO A 146 -16.23 -1.40 -17.37
N GLU A 147 -16.88 -0.70 -18.31
CA GLU A 147 -17.22 0.72 -18.19
C GLU A 147 -18.28 0.96 -17.11
N GLN A 148 -19.31 0.11 -17.06
CA GLN A 148 -20.33 0.16 -16.00
C GLN A 148 -19.72 -0.14 -14.63
N GLN A 149 -18.79 -1.10 -14.56
CA GLN A 149 -18.02 -1.41 -13.35
C GLN A 149 -17.16 -0.21 -12.91
N LEU A 150 -16.58 0.56 -13.83
CA LEU A 150 -15.85 1.81 -13.49
C LEU A 150 -16.78 2.96 -13.06
N GLU A 151 -18.04 2.99 -13.50
CA GLU A 151 -19.02 3.92 -12.94
C GLU A 151 -19.40 3.53 -11.51
N LEU A 152 -19.51 2.23 -11.18
CA LEU A 152 -19.66 1.77 -9.80
C LEU A 152 -18.48 2.20 -8.92
N ALA A 153 -17.24 2.06 -9.42
CA ALA A 153 -16.05 2.54 -8.71
C ALA A 153 -16.12 4.06 -8.48
N SER A 154 -16.60 4.81 -9.48
CA SER A 154 -16.79 6.26 -9.37
C SER A 154 -17.87 6.62 -8.33
N GLY A 155 -18.97 5.88 -8.25
CA GLY A 155 -19.99 6.06 -7.22
C GLY A 155 -19.45 5.78 -5.81
N LEU A 156 -18.63 4.73 -5.66
CA LEU A 156 -17.95 4.42 -4.40
C LEU A 156 -16.96 5.53 -3.99
N ALA A 157 -16.22 6.09 -4.95
CA ALA A 157 -15.29 7.19 -4.70
C ALA A 157 -15.99 8.47 -4.22
N ARG A 158 -17.22 8.73 -4.67
CA ARG A 158 -18.02 9.89 -4.22
C ARG A 158 -18.48 9.79 -2.77
N LEU A 159 -18.36 8.63 -2.13
CA LEU A 159 -18.63 8.49 -0.70
C LEU A 159 -17.52 9.11 0.16
N VAL A 160 -16.32 9.33 -0.40
CA VAL A 160 -15.20 9.93 0.32
C VAL A 160 -15.46 11.44 0.50
N PRO A 161 -15.54 11.96 1.74
CA PRO A 161 -15.78 13.37 1.97
C PRO A 161 -14.70 14.26 1.34
N ARG A 162 -15.13 15.39 0.78
CA ARG A 162 -14.26 16.42 0.21
C ARG A 162 -14.55 17.74 0.90
N GLY A 163 -13.53 18.55 1.07
CA GLY A 163 -13.68 19.95 1.47
C GLY A 163 -12.65 20.83 0.79
N ASP A 164 -12.65 22.09 1.19
CA ASP A 164 -11.99 23.17 0.43
C ASP A 164 -10.46 23.05 0.43
N VAL A 165 -9.89 22.54 1.53
CA VAL A 165 -8.44 22.41 1.69
C VAL A 165 -7.99 21.02 1.26
N LEU A 166 -7.64 20.86 -0.03
CA LEU A 166 -7.38 19.56 -0.67
C LEU A 166 -6.38 18.63 0.07
N HIS A 167 -5.46 19.16 0.87
CA HIS A 167 -4.48 18.34 1.60
C HIS A 167 -5.01 17.77 2.92
N ASP A 168 -6.10 18.33 3.44
CA ASP A 168 -6.77 17.89 4.67
C ASP A 168 -7.77 16.77 4.43
N TYR A 169 -8.15 16.54 3.16
CA TYR A 169 -9.14 15.56 2.76
C TYR A 169 -8.51 14.41 1.98
N ASP A 170 -9.15 13.25 2.10
CA ASP A 170 -8.85 12.11 1.26
C ASP A 170 -9.19 12.41 -0.21
N ARG A 171 -8.52 11.69 -1.12
CA ARG A 171 -8.85 11.79 -2.55
C ARG A 171 -10.10 10.98 -2.87
N ASP A 172 -10.91 11.44 -3.80
CA ASP A 172 -12.06 10.72 -4.35
C ASP A 172 -11.60 9.59 -5.29
N ILE A 173 -10.91 8.62 -4.71
CA ILE A 173 -10.38 7.45 -5.39
C ILE A 173 -10.92 6.22 -4.70
N ALA A 174 -11.43 5.27 -5.49
CA ALA A 174 -11.91 4.00 -5.02
C ALA A 174 -11.45 2.88 -5.95
N ALA A 175 -11.35 1.69 -5.38
CA ALA A 175 -11.10 0.47 -6.11
C ALA A 175 -11.93 -0.67 -5.53
N PHE A 176 -12.26 -1.64 -6.38
CA PHE A 176 -12.85 -2.90 -5.96
C PHE A 176 -12.35 -4.06 -6.81
N LEU A 177 -12.47 -5.26 -6.25
CA LEU A 177 -12.00 -6.50 -6.83
C LEU A 177 -13.16 -7.48 -6.93
N VAL A 178 -13.32 -8.06 -8.11
CA VAL A 178 -14.29 -9.15 -8.34
C VAL A 178 -13.59 -10.44 -8.74
N ASN A 179 -14.19 -11.58 -8.41
CA ASN A 179 -13.77 -12.89 -8.93
C ASN A 179 -14.21 -13.06 -10.40
N PRO A 180 -13.80 -14.16 -11.08
CA PRO A 180 -14.24 -14.44 -12.45
C PRO A 180 -15.76 -14.51 -12.64
N GLU A 181 -16.50 -14.86 -11.58
CA GLU A 181 -17.96 -14.93 -11.55
C GLU A 181 -18.63 -13.54 -11.38
N GLY A 182 -17.84 -12.48 -11.17
CA GLY A 182 -18.32 -11.10 -10.99
C GLY A 182 -18.72 -10.76 -9.55
N GLU A 183 -18.46 -11.63 -8.59
CA GLU A 183 -18.74 -11.41 -7.17
C GLU A 183 -17.69 -10.50 -6.54
N LEU A 184 -18.14 -9.52 -5.76
CA LEU A 184 -17.26 -8.60 -5.03
C LEU A 184 -16.47 -9.35 -3.93
N LEU A 185 -15.15 -9.39 -4.07
CA LEU A 185 -14.24 -9.99 -3.10
C LEU A 185 -13.76 -8.98 -2.06
N SER A 186 -13.44 -7.76 -2.49
CA SER A 186 -12.95 -6.71 -1.61
C SER A 186 -13.05 -5.35 -2.27
N TYR A 187 -12.96 -4.30 -1.47
CA TYR A 187 -12.90 -2.93 -1.95
C TYR A 187 -12.05 -2.06 -1.02
N GLY A 188 -11.69 -0.88 -1.52
CA GLY A 188 -11.10 0.15 -0.70
C GLY A 188 -11.38 1.53 -1.30
N VAL A 189 -11.51 2.51 -0.42
CA VAL A 189 -11.47 3.92 -0.81
C VAL A 189 -10.20 4.56 -0.25
N ASN A 190 -9.76 5.66 -0.84
CA ASN A 190 -8.56 6.35 -0.38
C ASN A 190 -8.78 6.95 1.02
N SER A 191 -7.78 6.83 1.89
CA SER A 191 -7.74 7.42 3.25
C SER A 191 -6.42 8.14 3.52
N ASN A 192 -5.85 8.78 2.50
CA ASN A 192 -4.46 9.22 2.52
C ASN A 192 -4.21 10.62 3.11
N SER A 193 -5.23 11.29 3.64
CA SER A 193 -5.11 12.61 4.28
C SER A 193 -4.03 12.61 5.37
N LYS A 194 -4.10 11.66 6.32
CA LYS A 194 -3.13 11.51 7.41
C LYS A 194 -2.01 10.52 7.12
N ASN A 195 -2.31 9.46 6.38
CA ASN A 195 -1.33 8.43 6.07
C ASN A 195 -1.22 8.21 4.57
N LYS A 196 -0.13 8.72 3.99
CA LYS A 196 0.06 8.78 2.53
C LYS A 196 0.17 7.41 1.84
N THR A 197 0.22 6.33 2.61
CA THR A 197 0.22 4.95 2.09
C THR A 197 -1.18 4.39 1.85
N LEU A 198 -2.23 4.99 2.41
CA LEU A 198 -3.60 4.45 2.43
C LEU A 198 -4.37 4.81 1.16
N HIS A 199 -3.86 4.34 0.03
CA HIS A 199 -4.58 4.43 -1.24
C HIS A 199 -5.70 3.38 -1.31
N ALA A 200 -6.68 3.62 -2.17
CA ALA A 200 -7.83 2.74 -2.36
C ALA A 200 -7.41 1.29 -2.61
N GLU A 201 -6.41 1.08 -3.47
CA GLU A 201 -5.94 -0.25 -3.84
C GLU A 201 -5.14 -0.92 -2.71
N VAL A 202 -4.38 -0.14 -1.93
CA VAL A 202 -3.68 -0.66 -0.74
C VAL A 202 -4.70 -1.11 0.30
N ASN A 203 -5.70 -0.28 0.56
CA ASN A 203 -6.78 -0.56 1.50
C ASN A 203 -7.56 -1.81 1.07
N LEU A 204 -7.86 -1.94 -0.22
CA LEU A 204 -8.49 -3.13 -0.82
C LEU A 204 -7.68 -4.39 -0.56
N VAL A 205 -6.39 -4.41 -0.93
CA VAL A 205 -5.58 -5.63 -0.84
C VAL A 205 -5.37 -6.03 0.62
N GLN A 206 -5.09 -5.06 1.49
CA GLN A 206 -4.91 -5.33 2.92
C GLN A 206 -6.23 -5.75 3.59
N ARG A 207 -7.38 -5.23 3.16
CA ARG A 207 -8.70 -5.70 3.62
C ARG A 207 -8.92 -7.15 3.20
N LEU A 208 -8.73 -7.49 1.92
CA LEU A 208 -8.88 -8.87 1.43
C LEU A 208 -8.10 -9.85 2.31
N TYR A 209 -6.85 -9.51 2.62
CA TYR A 209 -6.03 -10.32 3.52
C TYR A 209 -6.59 -10.39 4.94
N ARG A 210 -6.98 -9.27 5.55
CA ARG A 210 -7.54 -9.26 6.92
C ARG A 210 -8.83 -10.08 7.02
N GLU A 211 -9.68 -10.04 6.01
CA GLU A 211 -10.99 -10.71 6.02
C GLU A 211 -10.90 -12.19 5.63
N THR A 212 -9.94 -12.58 4.80
CA THR A 212 -9.90 -13.94 4.21
C THR A 212 -8.59 -14.69 4.39
N GLY A 213 -7.49 -14.01 4.70
CA GLY A 213 -6.14 -14.55 4.68
C GLY A 213 -5.60 -14.89 3.29
N LYS A 214 -6.37 -14.66 2.22
CA LYS A 214 -6.05 -15.10 0.85
C LYS A 214 -5.40 -14.01 0.01
N LYS A 215 -4.74 -14.46 -1.05
CA LYS A 215 -4.25 -13.61 -2.15
C LYS A 215 -5.39 -13.23 -3.10
N ILE A 216 -5.13 -12.29 -4.01
CA ILE A 216 -6.02 -12.01 -5.13
C ILE A 216 -6.08 -13.28 -6.00
N PRO A 217 -7.27 -13.91 -6.17
CA PRO A 217 -7.37 -15.17 -6.88
C PRO A 217 -7.08 -15.00 -8.37
N ALA A 218 -6.65 -16.10 -8.98
CA ALA A 218 -6.39 -16.14 -10.41
C ALA A 218 -7.66 -15.77 -11.23
N GLY A 219 -7.49 -14.97 -12.29
CA GLY A 219 -8.60 -14.50 -13.14
C GLY A 219 -9.44 -13.36 -12.55
N ALA A 220 -9.15 -12.89 -11.33
CA ALA A 220 -9.84 -11.76 -10.73
C ALA A 220 -9.62 -10.47 -11.54
N VAL A 221 -10.59 -9.55 -11.42
CA VAL A 221 -10.56 -8.25 -12.10
C VAL A 221 -10.64 -7.13 -11.07
N LEU A 222 -9.67 -6.22 -11.11
CA LEU A 222 -9.64 -5.03 -10.28
C LEU A 222 -10.11 -3.82 -11.08
N TYR A 223 -11.05 -3.07 -10.54
CA TYR A 223 -11.52 -1.80 -11.08
C TYR A 223 -11.06 -0.68 -10.14
N SER A 224 -10.36 0.33 -10.65
CA SER A 224 -9.92 1.49 -9.89
C SER A 224 -10.31 2.77 -10.62
N THR A 225 -10.79 3.81 -9.93
CA THR A 225 -11.13 5.07 -10.62
C THR A 225 -9.89 5.71 -11.26
N HIS A 226 -8.71 5.54 -10.66
CA HIS A 226 -7.46 6.08 -11.16
C HIS A 226 -6.46 4.96 -11.44
N LYS A 227 -5.55 5.21 -12.39
CA LYS A 227 -4.45 4.30 -12.66
C LYS A 227 -3.62 4.04 -11.39
N PRO A 228 -3.41 2.78 -10.99
CA PRO A 228 -2.60 2.46 -9.82
C PRO A 228 -1.19 3.03 -9.93
N CYS A 229 -0.74 3.72 -8.89
CA CYS A 229 0.65 4.20 -8.81
C CYS A 229 1.62 3.03 -8.53
N LYS A 230 2.94 3.29 -8.57
CA LYS A 230 3.99 2.27 -8.32
C LYS A 230 3.79 1.49 -7.02
N MET A 231 3.34 2.15 -5.95
CA MET A 231 3.01 1.52 -4.67
C MET A 231 1.83 0.55 -4.80
N CYS A 232 0.69 1.03 -5.31
CA CYS A 232 -0.52 0.24 -5.50
C CYS A 232 -0.27 -0.94 -6.45
N ALA A 233 0.33 -0.65 -7.61
CA ALA A 233 0.70 -1.64 -8.62
C ALA A 233 1.63 -2.73 -8.06
N GLY A 234 2.65 -2.34 -7.28
CA GLY A 234 3.56 -3.28 -6.64
C GLY A 234 2.85 -4.19 -5.63
N MET A 235 1.93 -3.64 -4.83
CA MET A 235 1.15 -4.41 -3.86
C MET A 235 0.18 -5.38 -4.54
N ILE A 236 -0.58 -4.91 -5.54
CA ILE A 236 -1.51 -5.73 -6.32
C ILE A 236 -0.77 -6.90 -6.97
N TYR A 237 0.33 -6.60 -7.67
CA TYR A 237 1.12 -7.62 -8.38
C TYR A 237 1.74 -8.65 -7.43
N HIS A 238 2.32 -8.18 -6.31
CA HIS A 238 2.98 -9.06 -5.35
C HIS A 238 1.97 -9.95 -4.57
N TRP A 239 0.76 -9.44 -4.33
CA TRP A 239 -0.30 -10.14 -3.60
C TRP A 239 -1.32 -10.89 -4.49
N CYS A 240 -0.94 -11.19 -5.73
CA CYS A 240 -1.76 -12.00 -6.64
C CYS A 240 -1.26 -13.45 -6.71
N GLU A 241 -2.17 -14.41 -6.79
CA GLU A 241 -1.83 -15.83 -6.98
C GLU A 241 -1.17 -16.08 -8.34
N ASN A 242 -1.76 -15.51 -9.40
CA ASN A 242 -1.26 -15.60 -10.76
C ASN A 242 -1.39 -14.24 -11.48
N PRO A 243 -0.34 -13.41 -11.42
CA PRO A 243 -0.37 -12.08 -12.05
C PRO A 243 -0.67 -12.08 -13.55
N ALA A 244 -0.39 -13.18 -14.27
CA ALA A 244 -0.64 -13.25 -15.71
C ALA A 244 -2.13 -13.31 -16.08
N GLN A 245 -3.00 -13.63 -15.12
CA GLN A 245 -4.45 -13.69 -15.31
C GLN A 245 -5.19 -12.50 -14.68
N LEU A 246 -4.46 -11.61 -14.00
CA LEU A 246 -5.02 -10.40 -13.41
C LEU A 246 -5.35 -9.39 -14.51
N LYS A 247 -6.51 -8.74 -14.40
CA LYS A 247 -6.84 -7.55 -15.20
C LYS A 247 -7.10 -6.38 -14.28
N VAL A 248 -6.53 -5.21 -14.62
CA VAL A 248 -6.75 -3.98 -13.89
C VAL A 248 -7.34 -2.93 -14.84
N TYR A 249 -8.59 -2.54 -14.62
CA TYR A 249 -9.25 -1.48 -15.37
C TYR A 249 -9.23 -0.17 -14.60
N TYR A 250 -9.03 0.93 -15.31
CA TYR A 250 -9.13 2.26 -14.74
C TYR A 250 -9.73 3.28 -15.69
N SER A 251 -10.32 4.35 -15.16
CA SER A 251 -10.97 5.41 -15.95
C SER A 251 -10.12 6.68 -16.09
N VAL A 252 -9.36 7.05 -15.05
CA VAL A 252 -8.51 8.25 -15.05
C VAL A 252 -7.03 7.88 -15.20
N GLU A 253 -6.40 8.40 -16.25
CA GLU A 253 -4.95 8.34 -16.45
C GLU A 253 -4.26 9.44 -15.63
N GLU A 254 -3.30 9.04 -14.79
CA GLU A 254 -2.53 9.94 -13.96
C GLU A 254 -1.30 10.46 -14.71
N LYS A 255 -1.19 11.79 -14.85
CA LYS A 255 -0.06 12.40 -15.61
C LYS A 255 1.27 12.29 -14.87
N GLY A 256 1.27 12.03 -13.56
CA GLY A 256 2.46 11.98 -12.72
C GLY A 256 3.38 10.78 -12.98
N GLY A 257 4.68 10.95 -12.72
CA GLY A 257 5.68 9.89 -12.92
C GLY A 257 5.53 8.66 -11.99
N LEU A 258 4.66 8.75 -10.98
CA LEU A 258 4.37 7.65 -10.06
C LEU A 258 3.43 6.59 -10.66
N SER A 259 2.63 6.92 -11.67
CA SER A 259 1.71 5.97 -12.33
C SER A 259 2.19 5.50 -13.71
N ARG A 260 3.44 5.80 -14.05
CA ARG A 260 4.10 5.36 -15.30
C ARG A 260 5.11 4.26 -15.03
N GLN A 261 5.22 3.32 -15.97
CA GLN A 261 6.18 2.21 -15.94
C GLN A 261 6.06 1.41 -14.64
N THR A 262 4.83 1.28 -14.14
CA THR A 262 4.52 0.42 -13.01
C THR A 262 4.76 -1.04 -13.40
N VAL A 263 4.83 -1.94 -12.42
CA VAL A 263 4.92 -3.38 -12.71
C VAL A 263 3.72 -3.85 -13.56
N LEU A 264 2.53 -3.31 -13.32
CA LEU A 264 1.34 -3.61 -14.12
C LEU A 264 1.47 -3.14 -15.57
N ASP A 265 2.08 -1.98 -15.83
CA ASP A 265 2.36 -1.51 -17.20
C ASP A 265 3.34 -2.44 -17.92
N ARG A 266 4.43 -2.84 -17.24
CA ARG A 266 5.47 -3.69 -17.82
C ARG A 266 4.97 -5.07 -18.22
N HIS A 267 3.93 -5.56 -17.55
CA HIS A 267 3.29 -6.84 -17.83
C HIS A 267 1.99 -6.72 -18.64
N GLY A 268 1.60 -5.51 -19.09
CA GLY A 268 0.40 -5.31 -19.89
C GLY A 268 -0.92 -5.60 -19.17
N LEU A 269 -0.94 -5.48 -17.83
CA LEU A 269 -2.10 -5.82 -16.98
C LEU A 269 -3.07 -4.63 -16.78
N ASN A 270 -2.63 -3.43 -17.18
CA ASN A 270 -3.38 -2.18 -17.06
C ASN A 270 -4.20 -1.91 -18.32
N HIS A 271 -5.50 -1.68 -18.15
CA HIS A 271 -6.46 -1.40 -19.20
C HIS A 271 -7.16 -0.06 -18.94
N HIS A 272 -6.79 0.96 -19.72
CA HIS A 272 -7.46 2.25 -19.66
C HIS A 272 -8.78 2.19 -20.42
N LEU A 273 -9.88 2.46 -19.74
CA LEU A 273 -11.18 2.66 -20.38
C LEU A 273 -11.54 4.14 -20.25
N ARG A 274 -11.42 4.86 -21.36
CA ARG A 274 -11.90 6.25 -21.40
C ARG A 274 -13.41 6.23 -21.23
N LYS A 275 -13.94 7.10 -20.36
CA LYS A 275 -15.34 7.50 -20.48
C LYS A 275 -15.55 8.01 -21.90
N TRP A 276 -16.44 7.37 -22.64
CA TRP A 276 -17.06 8.01 -23.79
C TRP A 276 -17.94 9.11 -23.22
N LEU A 277 -17.39 10.32 -23.08
CA LEU A 277 -18.21 11.50 -22.92
C LEU A 277 -18.82 11.75 -24.30
N PRO A 278 -20.16 11.70 -24.47
CA PRO A 278 -20.76 12.19 -25.69
C PRO A 278 -20.30 13.63 -25.84
N GLU A 279 -19.66 13.96 -26.97
CA GLU A 279 -19.38 15.36 -27.29
C GLU A 279 -20.70 16.12 -27.22
N HIS A 280 -20.82 17.02 -26.25
CA HIS A 280 -21.92 17.98 -26.22
C HIS A 280 -21.80 18.83 -27.49
N ARG A 281 -22.64 18.51 -28.48
CA ARG A 281 -23.01 19.41 -29.58
C ARG A 281 -23.98 20.46 -29.06
#